data_AF-A0A6F9CWQ0-F1
#
_entry.id   AF-A0A6F9CWQ0-F1
#
_cell.length_a   1.000
_cell.length_b   1.000
_cell.length_c   1.000
_cell.angle_alpha   90.00
_cell.angle_beta   90.00
_cell.angle_gamma   90.00
#
_symmetry.space_group_name_H-M   'P 1'
#
loop_
_entity.id
_entity.type
_entity.pdbx_description
1 polymer ?
#
loop_
_entity_poly.entity_id
_entity_poly.type
_entity_poly.pdbx_seq_one_letter_code
_entity_poly.pdbx_strand_id
1 'polypeptide(L)' 'MFLGCASTGGGPIQLWQFLLELLNDTSCQSVISWTGDGWEFKFTDPDKEARRWGRRKNKPKINYEKLSRGLR' A
#
# COMPACT_ATOMS: atom_id res chain seq x y z
N MET A 1 -5.46 -10.45 18.78
CA MET A 1 -5.44 -11.20 17.52
C MET A 1 -6.89 -11.21 17.05
N PHE A 2 -7.37 -10.28 16.22
CA PHE A 2 -6.96 -9.89 14.88
C PHE A 2 -7.32 -8.40 14.67
N LEU A 3 -6.37 -7.56 14.25
CA LEU A 3 -6.66 -6.18 13.85
C LEU A 3 -7.32 -6.19 12.47
N GLY A 4 -8.61 -6.44 12.43
CA GLY A 4 -9.46 -5.96 11.34
C GLY A 4 -9.72 -4.47 11.56
N CYS A 5 -8.73 -3.61 11.23
CA CYS A 5 -8.96 -2.16 11.24
C CYS A 5 -9.23 -1.70 9.80
N ALA A 6 -10.43 -1.99 9.32
CA ALA A 6 -10.95 -1.25 8.17
C ALA A 6 -11.23 0.18 8.63
N SER A 7 -10.31 1.11 8.30
CA SER A 7 -10.58 2.54 8.13
C SER A 7 -11.53 3.19 9.15
N THR A 8 -11.09 3.36 10.41
CA THR A 8 -11.78 4.25 11.36
C THR A 8 -11.41 5.70 11.09
N GLY A 9 -12.05 6.29 10.08
CA GLY A 9 -11.96 7.71 9.74
C GLY A 9 -12.71 7.94 8.44
N GLY A 10 -13.87 8.61 8.50
CA GLY A 10 -14.90 8.64 7.43
C GLY A 10 -14.53 9.32 6.11
N GLY A 11 -13.26 9.35 5.72
CA GLY A 11 -12.77 9.91 4.47
C GLY A 11 -12.12 8.88 3.54
N PRO A 12 -11.76 9.28 2.30
CA PRO A 12 -11.06 8.42 1.36
C PRO A 12 -9.71 7.97 1.93
N ILE A 13 -9.40 6.68 1.82
CA ILE A 13 -8.10 6.13 2.22
C ILE A 13 -6.94 6.90 1.55
N GLN A 14 -5.92 7.19 2.36
CA GLN A 14 -4.69 7.84 1.94
C GLN A 14 -3.63 6.80 1.55
N LEU A 15 -2.64 7.21 0.74
CA LEU A 15 -1.62 6.28 0.24
C LEU A 15 -0.83 5.64 1.40
N TRP A 16 -0.39 6.44 2.38
CA TRP A 16 0.36 5.92 3.52
C TRP A 16 -0.45 4.90 4.35
N GLN A 17 -1.75 5.11 4.55
CA GLN A 17 -2.62 4.18 5.25
C GLN A 17 -2.73 2.85 4.50
N PHE A 18 -2.93 2.93 3.19
CA PHE A 18 -2.97 1.75 2.32
C PHE A 18 -1.65 0.97 2.35
N LEU A 19 -0.51 1.66 2.35
CA LEU A 19 0.79 0.99 2.40
C LEU A 19 1.03 0.32 3.74
N LEU A 20 0.68 0.98 4.85
CA LEU A 20 0.75 0.38 6.18
C LEU A 20 -0.18 -0.83 6.32
N GLU A 21 -1.40 -0.77 5.75
CA GLU A 21 -2.30 -1.94 5.69
C GLU A 21 -1.63 -3.12 4.98
N LEU A 22 -0.98 -2.88 3.82
CA LEU A 22 -0.28 -3.94 3.09
C LEU A 22 0.96 -4.46 3.81
N LEU A 23 1.71 -3.58 4.47
CA LEU A 23 2.91 -3.93 5.23
C LEU A 23 2.61 -4.76 6.49
N ASN A 24 1.43 -4.57 7.08
CA ASN A 24 0.96 -5.36 8.23
C ASN A 24 0.27 -6.67 7.83
N ASP A 25 -0.06 -6.87 6.56
CA ASP A 25 -0.67 -8.10 6.07
C ASP A 25 0.40 -9.12 5.68
N THR A 26 0.48 -10.23 6.44
CA THR A 26 1.45 -11.30 6.21
C THR A 26 1.28 -11.97 4.84
N SER A 27 0.07 -11.96 4.27
CA SER A 27 -0.20 -12.49 2.93
C SER A 27 0.40 -11.62 1.82
N CYS A 28 0.72 -10.36 2.13
CA CYS A 28 1.28 -9.38 1.20
C CYS A 28 2.81 -9.27 1.27
N GLN A 29 3.49 -10.00 2.17
CA GLN A 29 4.96 -9.93 2.34
C GLN A 29 5.77 -10.27 1.09
N SER A 30 5.23 -11.09 0.19
CA SER A 30 5.86 -11.44 -1.10
C SER A 30 5.85 -10.30 -2.11
N VAL A 31 5.15 -9.21 -1.80
CA VAL A 31 4.73 -8.18 -2.74
C VAL A 31 5.19 -6.81 -2.23
N ILE A 32 5.02 -6.55 -0.94
CA ILE A 32 5.62 -5.42 -0.21
C ILE A 32 6.09 -5.90 1.17
N SER A 33 7.28 -5.48 1.59
CA SER A 33 7.82 -5.83 2.90
C SER A 33 8.75 -4.76 3.47
N TRP A 34 8.83 -4.72 4.80
CA TRP A 34 9.87 -3.98 5.51
C TRP A 34 11.24 -4.57 5.18
N THR A 35 12.24 -3.72 4.98
CA THR A 35 13.61 -4.17 4.71
C THR A 35 14.31 -4.69 5.97
N GLY A 36 13.77 -4.35 7.15
CA GLY A 36 14.42 -4.57 8.44
C GLY A 36 15.33 -3.41 8.85
N ASP A 37 15.50 -2.40 8.00
CA ASP A 37 16.26 -1.19 8.31
C ASP A 37 15.32 -0.04 8.67
N GLY A 38 15.01 0.06 9.97
CA GLY A 38 14.14 1.10 10.51
C GLY A 38 12.73 1.12 9.88
N TRP A 39 12.42 2.21 9.17
CA TRP A 39 11.11 2.47 8.54
C TRP A 39 11.18 2.39 7.00
N GLU A 40 12.16 1.66 6.48
CA GLU A 40 12.28 1.43 5.05
C GLU A 40 11.48 0.20 4.60
N PHE A 41 10.80 0.34 3.48
CA PHE A 41 10.08 -0.74 2.83
C PHE A 41 10.47 -0.81 1.36
N LYS A 42 10.19 -1.98 0.76
CA LYS A 42 10.40 -2.20 -0.67
C LYS A 42 9.18 -2.85 -1.31
N PHE A 43 8.96 -2.52 -2.58
CA PHE A 43 8.07 -3.27 -3.45
C PHE A 43 8.86 -4.36 -4.17
N THR A 44 8.33 -5.57 -4.15
CA THR A 44 8.84 -6.67 -4.99
C THR A 44 8.24 -6.59 -6.39
N ASP A 45 6.98 -6.14 -6.51
CA ASP A 45 6.28 -5.93 -7.79
C ASP A 45 5.57 -4.55 -7.81
N PRO A 46 6.29 -3.48 -8.18
CA PRO A 46 5.76 -2.12 -8.14
C PRO A 46 4.47 -1.92 -8.96
N ASP A 47 4.31 -2.65 -10.06
CA ASP A 47 3.14 -2.56 -10.94
C ASP A 47 1.91 -3.21 -10.32
N LYS A 48 2.09 -4.33 -9.61
CA LYS A 48 1.01 -4.97 -8.86
C LYS A 48 0.46 -4.03 -7.77
N GLU A 49 1.33 -3.24 -7.14
CA GLU A 49 0.90 -2.34 -6.07
C GLU A 49 0.22 -1.10 -6.60
N ALA A 50 0.70 -0.57 -7.71
CA ALA A 50 0.01 0.47 -8.45
C ALA A 50 -1.40 0.03 -8.86
N ARG A 51 -1.57 -1.21 -9.34
CA ARG A 51 -2.88 -1.76 -9.71
C ARG A 51 -3.78 -1.95 -8.49
N ARG A 52 -3.26 -2.46 -7.37
CA ARG A 52 -4.02 -2.60 -6.12
C ARG A 52 -4.47 -1.25 -5.58
N TRP A 53 -3.59 -0.25 -5.60
CA TRP A 53 -3.92 1.12 -5.23
C TRP A 53 -4.97 1.74 -6.16
N GLY A 54 -4.80 1.57 -7.47
CA GLY A 54 -5.76 1.99 -8.49
C GLY A 54 -7.13 1.37 -8.26
N ARG A 55 -7.19 0.07 -7.94
CA ARG A 55 -8.44 -0.61 -7.58
C ARG A 55 -9.07 -0.01 -6.31
N ARG A 56 -8.28 0.21 -5.26
CA ARG A 56 -8.75 0.79 -3.99
C ARG A 56 -9.34 2.20 -4.16
N LYS A 57 -8.78 3.02 -5.06
CA LYS A 57 -9.24 4.39 -5.35
C LYS A 57 -10.21 4.48 -6.52
N ASN A 58 -10.59 3.35 -7.13
CA ASN A 58 -11.36 3.29 -8.38
C ASN A 58 -10.74 4.15 -9.53
N LYS A 59 -9.42 4.09 -9.67
CA LYS A 59 -8.61 4.78 -10.68
C LYS A 59 -7.76 3.76 -11.46
N PRO A 60 -8.29 3.15 -12.53
CA PRO A 60 -7.60 2.07 -13.27
C PRO A 60 -6.34 2.54 -14.03
N LYS A 61 -6.16 3.86 -14.23
CA LYS A 61 -4.99 4.45 -14.93
C LYS A 61 -3.81 4.79 -14.02
N ILE A 62 -3.83 4.33 -12.77
CA ILE A 62 -2.70 4.46 -11.84
C ILE A 62 -1.62 3.42 -12.22
N ASN A 63 -0.40 3.90 -12.42
CA ASN A 63 0.82 3.12 -12.60
C ASN A 63 1.81 3.46 -11.47
N TYR A 64 2.93 2.74 -11.41
CA TYR A 64 3.90 2.94 -10.34
C TYR A 64 4.47 4.37 -10.31
N GLU A 65 4.76 4.97 -11.45
CA GLU A 65 5.23 6.37 -11.55
C GLU A 65 4.30 7.40 -10.91
N LYS A 66 2.98 7.18 -10.97
CA LYS A 66 2.00 8.07 -10.32
C LYS A 66 1.87 7.78 -8.85
N LEU A 67 1.93 6.50 -8.47
CA LEU A 67 1.92 6.08 -7.07
C LEU A 67 3.14 6.64 -6.33
N SER A 68 4.34 6.48 -6.90
CA SER A 68 5.60 6.90 -6.30
C SER A 68 5.72 8.41 -6.13
N ARG A 69 5.04 9.19 -6.98
CA ARG A 69 4.91 10.65 -6.79
C ARG A 69 4.16 11.02 -5.51
N GLY A 70 3.20 10.20 -5.07
CA GLY A 70 2.48 10.41 -3.82
C GLY A 70 3.25 9.97 -2.57
N LEU A 71 4.43 9.36 -2.74
CA LEU A 71 5.35 8.99 -1.65
C LEU A 71 6.34 10.11 -1.31
N ARG A 72 6.45 11.13 -2.16
CA ARG A 72 7.32 12.30 -1.98
C ARG A 72 6.56 13.40 -1.28
#